data_AF-A0A529KV99-F1
#
_entry.id   AF-A0A529KV99-F1
#
_cell.length_a   1.000
_cell.length_b   1.000
_cell.length_c   1.000
_cell.angle_alpha   90.00
_cell.angle_beta   90.00
_cell.angle_gamma   90.00
#
_symmetry.space_group_name_H-M   'P 1'
#
loop_
_entity.id
_entity.type
_entity.pdbx_description
1 polymer ?
#
loop_
_entity_poly.entity_id
_entity_poly.type
_entity_poly.pdbx_seq_one_letter_code
_entity_poly.pdbx_strand_id
1 'polypeptide(L)'
;VLLVFILLGHWLEMRARAGASEAIRALLDLAPPKAIVLRNGKEVEVATADVALGDIVVLRPGNKLPVDGQVIEGESTIDESMLTGESMP
;
A
#
# COMPACT_ATOMS: atom_id res chain seq x y z
N VAL A 1 -34.71 -11.38 29.10
CA VAL A 1 -34.54 -12.12 27.83
C VAL A 1 -34.37 -11.17 26.64
N LEU A 2 -35.31 -10.27 26.33
CA LEU A 2 -35.19 -9.30 25.22
C LEU A 2 -33.92 -8.44 25.26
N LEU A 3 -33.57 -7.88 26.44
CA LEU A 3 -32.34 -7.07 26.59
C LEU A 3 -31.07 -7.84 26.18
N VAL A 4 -31.01 -9.15 26.47
CA VAL A 4 -29.87 -9.99 26.10
C VAL A 4 -29.76 -10.14 24.58
N PHE A 5 -30.89 -10.32 23.88
CA PHE A 5 -30.90 -10.38 22.42
C PHE A 5 -30.53 -9.04 21.76
N ILE A 6 -30.97 -7.91 22.34
CA ILE A 6 -30.58 -6.57 21.85
C ILE A 6 -29.07 -6.35 22.01
N LEU A 7 -28.52 -6.67 23.18
CA LEU A 7 -27.08 -6.54 23.44
C LEU A 7 -26.25 -7.49 22.57
N LEU A 8 -26.73 -8.73 22.36
CA LEU A 8 -26.09 -9.69 21.47
C LEU A 8 -26.08 -9.19 20.02
N GLY A 9 -27.22 -8.67 19.53
CA GLY A 9 -27.32 -8.09 18.19
C GLY A 9 -26.37 -6.91 18.02
N HIS A 10 -26.30 -6.01 19.00
CA HIS A 10 -25.39 -4.87 18.98
C HIS A 10 -23.91 -5.30 19.02
N TRP A 11 -23.58 -6.32 19.82
CA TRP A 11 -22.23 -6.89 19.85
C TRP A 11 -21.85 -7.53 18.51
N LEU A 12 -22.74 -8.31 17.89
CA LEU A 12 -22.53 -8.88 16.57
C LEU A 12 -22.34 -7.80 15.49
N GLU A 13 -23.13 -6.72 15.54
CA GLU A 13 -22.99 -5.59 14.63
C GLU A 13 -21.63 -4.90 14.78
N MET A 14 -21.20 -4.61 16.01
CA MET A 14 -19.89 -4.02 16.27
C MET A 14 -18.75 -4.93 15.80
N ARG A 15 -18.85 -6.25 16.06
CA ARG A 15 -17.89 -7.27 15.61
C ARG A 15 -17.76 -7.29 14.08
N ALA A 16 -18.89 -7.23 13.37
CA ALA A 16 -18.92 -7.23 11.91
C ALA A 16 -18.32 -5.95 11.32
N ARG A 17 -18.65 -4.77 11.88
CA ARG A 17 -18.08 -3.48 11.45
C ARG A 17 -16.56 -3.41 11.67
N ALA A 18 -16.09 -3.95 12.80
CA ALA A 18 -14.67 -4.00 13.11
C ALA A 18 -13.89 -4.83 12.07
N GLY A 19 -14.40 -6.04 11.73
CA GLY A 19 -13.76 -6.90 10.73
C GLY A 19 -13.71 -6.28 9.33
N ALA A 20 -14.78 -5.60 8.89
CA ALA A 20 -14.80 -4.91 7.60
C ALA A 20 -13.77 -3.75 7.56
N SER A 21 -13.65 -3.00 8.66
CA SER A 21 -12.69 -1.90 8.75
C SER A 21 -11.24 -2.37 8.76
N GLU A 22 -10.97 -3.53 9.36
CA GLU A 22 -9.64 -4.15 9.40
C GLU A 22 -9.21 -4.62 8.00
N ALA A 23 -10.12 -5.25 7.23
CA ALA A 23 -9.84 -5.65 5.86
C ALA A 23 -9.50 -4.44 4.94
N ILE A 24 -10.19 -3.32 5.10
CA ILE A 24 -9.89 -2.08 4.36
C ILE A 24 -8.52 -1.53 4.74
N ARG A 25 -8.17 -1.53 6.04
CA ARG A 25 -6.84 -1.08 6.50
C ARG A 25 -5.71 -1.96 5.96
N ALA A 26 -5.89 -3.27 5.93
CA ALA A 26 -4.92 -4.19 5.36
C ALA A 26 -4.63 -3.92 3.86
N LEU A 27 -5.64 -3.45 3.10
CA LEU A 27 -5.45 -3.01 1.72
C LEU A 27 -4.66 -1.69 1.63
N LEU A 28 -4.87 -0.76 2.57
CA LEU A 28 -4.15 0.52 2.62
C LEU A 28 -2.67 0.36 3.02
N ASP A 29 -2.36 -0.64 3.85
CA ASP A 29 -0.98 -0.93 4.30
C ASP A 29 -0.14 -1.67 3.25
N LEU A 30 -0.71 -2.01 2.09
CA LEU A 30 -0.01 -2.77 1.06
C LEU A 30 1.03 -1.92 0.31
N ALA A 31 0.77 -0.61 0.17
CA ALA A 31 1.69 0.33 -0.46
C ALA A 31 2.81 0.72 0.52
N PRO A 32 4.07 0.84 0.05
CA PRO A 32 5.15 1.39 0.86
C PRO A 32 4.73 2.76 1.41
N PRO A 33 4.90 3.05 2.71
CA PRO A 33 4.51 4.34 3.26
C PRO A 33 5.43 5.48 2.78
N LYS A 34 6.60 5.14 2.24
CA LYS A 34 7.64 6.08 1.82
C LYS A 34 8.24 5.71 0.48
N ALA A 35 8.72 6.73 -0.22
CA ALA A 35 9.45 6.66 -1.48
C ALA A 35 10.76 7.45 -1.36
N ILE A 36 11.78 7.04 -2.11
CA ILE A 36 13.01 7.82 -2.27
C ILE A 36 12.94 8.53 -3.61
N VAL A 37 12.94 9.87 -3.59
CA VAL A 37 12.92 10.70 -4.79
C VAL A 37 14.24 11.44 -4.97
N LEU A 38 14.67 11.60 -6.22
CA LEU A 38 15.83 12.41 -6.58
C LEU A 38 15.37 13.85 -6.83
N ARG A 39 15.57 14.73 -5.85
CA ARG A 39 15.26 16.16 -5.97
C ARG A 39 16.53 16.97 -5.81
N ASN A 40 16.79 17.89 -6.75
CA ASN A 40 17.99 18.74 -6.75
C ASN A 40 19.32 17.94 -6.66
N GLY A 41 19.37 16.77 -7.32
CA GLY A 41 20.54 15.90 -7.33
C GLY A 41 20.81 15.16 -6.01
N LYS A 42 19.86 15.14 -5.07
CA LYS A 42 19.96 14.39 -3.81
C LYS A 42 18.78 13.45 -3.65
N GLU A 43 19.06 12.25 -3.14
CA GLU A 43 18.05 11.30 -2.70
C GLU A 43 17.38 11.82 -1.42
N VAL A 44 16.06 11.98 -1.45
CA VAL A 44 15.24 12.43 -0.33
C VAL A 44 14.13 11.42 -0.09
N GLU A 45 14.00 10.96 1.15
CA GLU A 45 12.88 10.11 1.56
C GLU A 45 11.64 10.98 1.83
N VAL A 46 10.55 10.67 1.14
CA VAL A 46 9.25 11.37 1.25
C VAL A 46 8.14 10.36 1.48
N ALA A 47 7.00 10.78 2.03
CA ALA A 47 5.83 9.92 2.05
C ALA A 47 5.37 9.64 0.62
N THR A 48 4.86 8.44 0.36
CA THR A 48 4.35 8.07 -0.99
C THR A 48 3.25 9.02 -1.48
N ALA A 49 2.46 9.58 -0.55
CA ALA A 49 1.45 10.58 -0.84
C ALA A 49 2.02 11.95 -1.28
N ASP A 50 3.29 12.23 -1.00
CA ASP A 50 3.97 13.49 -1.32
C ASP A 50 4.82 13.41 -2.60
N VAL A 51 4.75 12.26 -3.30
CA VAL A 51 5.38 12.09 -4.62
C VAL A 51 4.55 12.84 -5.66
N ALA A 52 5.20 13.72 -6.41
CA ALA A 52 4.57 14.56 -7.41
C ALA A 52 4.84 14.05 -8.84
N LEU A 53 3.96 14.41 -9.78
CA LEU A 53 4.18 14.13 -11.19
C LEU A 53 5.50 14.77 -11.65
N GLY A 54 6.35 13.95 -12.29
CA GLY A 54 7.67 14.36 -12.76
C GLY A 54 8.81 14.17 -11.74
N ASP A 55 8.53 13.72 -10.51
CA ASP A 55 9.59 13.25 -9.62
C ASP A 55 10.26 12.00 -10.19
N ILE A 56 11.58 11.92 -10.02
CA ILE A 56 12.35 10.71 -10.32
C ILE A 56 12.44 9.89 -9.04
N VAL A 57 11.81 8.73 -9.03
CA VAL A 57 11.89 7.78 -7.91
C VAL A 57 13.10 6.88 -8.07
N VAL A 58 13.91 6.74 -7.02
CA VAL A 58 15.09 5.86 -7.01
C VAL A 58 14.70 4.54 -6.36
N LEU A 59 14.81 3.45 -7.13
CA LEU A 59 14.52 2.10 -6.66
C LEU A 59 15.82 1.29 -6.57
N ARG A 60 15.96 0.53 -5.48
CA ARG A 60 17.05 -0.43 -5.27
C ARG A 60 16.49 -1.86 -5.28
N PRO A 61 17.31 -2.88 -5.59
CA PRO A 61 16.87 -4.27 -5.55
C PRO A 61 16.18 -4.63 -4.22
N GLY A 62 15.01 -5.25 -4.30
CA GLY A 62 14.18 -5.61 -3.14
C GLY A 62 13.26 -4.50 -2.64
N ASN A 63 13.28 -3.30 -3.24
CA ASN A 63 12.26 -2.30 -2.96
C ASN A 63 10.94 -2.67 -3.64
N LYS A 64 9.83 -2.40 -2.95
CA LYS A 64 8.51 -2.37 -3.57
C LYS A 64 8.33 -1.06 -4.33
N LEU A 65 7.57 -1.08 -5.42
CA LEU A 65 7.23 0.13 -6.15
C LEU A 65 6.25 0.98 -5.32
N PRO A 66 6.59 2.23 -4.99
CA PRO A 66 5.72 3.09 -4.19
C PRO A 66 4.60 3.72 -5.00
N VAL A 67 4.82 3.99 -6.29
CA VAL A 67 3.87 4.64 -7.21
C VAL A 67 4.02 4.05 -8.61
N ASP A 68 2.97 4.22 -9.43
CA ASP A 68 3.03 3.91 -10.86
C ASP A 68 3.94 4.91 -11.59
N GLY A 69 4.64 4.44 -12.61
CA GLY A 69 5.56 5.27 -13.37
C GLY A 69 6.16 4.57 -14.59
N GLN A 70 7.12 5.24 -15.23
CA GLN A 70 7.87 4.70 -16.35
C GLN A 70 9.35 4.62 -15.98
N VAL A 71 10.01 3.52 -16.36
CA VAL A 71 11.46 3.35 -16.17
C VAL A 71 12.20 4.32 -17.08
N ILE A 72 13.04 5.17 -16.49
CA ILE A 72 13.88 6.13 -17.20
C ILE A 72 15.33 5.67 -17.36
N GLU A 73 15.83 4.87 -16.42
CA GLU A 73 17.22 4.41 -16.36
C GLU A 73 17.31 3.12 -15.55
N GLY A 74 18.20 2.21 -15.98
CA GLY A 74 18.42 0.91 -15.35
C GLY A 74 17.51 -0.20 -15.84
N GLU A 75 17.79 -1.41 -15.36
CA GLU A 75 17.02 -2.63 -15.66
C GLU A 75 16.96 -3.48 -14.39
N SER A 76 15.77 -4.03 -14.11
CA SER A 76 15.56 -4.94 -12.98
C SER A 76 14.32 -5.80 -13.23
N THR A 77 14.21 -6.87 -12.47
CA THR A 77 13.07 -7.79 -12.47
C THR A 77 12.16 -7.45 -11.31
N ILE A 78 10.86 -7.32 -11.56
CA ILE A 78 9.85 -6.90 -10.57
C ILE A 78 8.85 -8.03 -10.37
N ASP A 79 8.57 -8.38 -9.12
CA ASP A 79 7.52 -9.34 -8.78
C ASP A 79 6.15 -8.65 -8.72
N GLU A 80 5.32 -8.87 -9.74
CA GLU A 80 3.95 -8.35 -9.84
C GLU A 80 2.87 -9.35 -9.36
N SER A 81 3.25 -10.51 -8.81
CA SER A 81 2.33 -11.59 -8.45
C SER A 81 1.21 -11.15 -7.49
N MET A 82 1.49 -10.18 -6.60
CA MET A 82 0.53 -9.62 -5.66
C MET A 82 -0.59 -8.80 -6.33
N LEU A 83 -0.36 -8.27 -7.53
CA LEU A 83 -1.30 -7.42 -8.26
C LEU A 83 -1.92 -8.14 -9.46
N THR A 84 -1.13 -8.90 -10.21
CA THR A 84 -1.56 -9.56 -11.47
C THR A 84 -1.86 -11.05 -11.29
N GLY A 85 -1.33 -11.69 -10.24
CA GLY A 85 -1.46 -13.12 -10.02
C GLY A 85 -0.58 -13.98 -10.92
N GLU A 86 0.36 -13.38 -11.65
CA GLU A 86 1.29 -14.13 -12.50
C GLU A 86 2.48 -14.67 -11.69
N SER A 87 2.84 -15.94 -11.93
CA SER A 87 3.78 -16.69 -11.09
C SER A 87 5.26 -16.49 -11.44
N MET A 88 5.58 -15.73 -12.49
CA MET A 88 6.96 -15.50 -12.94
C MET A 88 7.17 -14.00 -13.25
N PRO A 89 8.25 -13.39 -12.76
CA PRO A 89 8.59 -12.00 -13.02
C PRO A 89 9.46 -11.81 -14.28
#